data_AF-W1YT02-F1
#
_entry.id   AF-W1YT02-F1
#
_cell.length_a   1.000
_cell.length_b   1.000
_cell.length_c   1.000
_cell.angle_alpha   90.00
_cell.angle_beta   90.00
_cell.angle_gamma   90.00
#
_symmetry.space_group_name_H-M   'P 1'
#
loop_
_entity.id
_entity.type
_entity.pdbx_description
1 polymer ?
#
loop_
_entity_poly.entity_id
_entity_poly.type
_entity_poly.pdbx_seq_one_letter_code
_entity_poly.pdbx_strand_id
1 'polypeptide(L)'
;FNQIIRVLDRIKNEVGLEICCSLGLLTYEQALKLKEVGVTRYHSNIETAPSHFPDICTTHSYEDKMSTIDNAQKAGIRVCSGGILGLNETLE
;
A
#
# COMPACT_ATOMS: atom_id res chain seq x y z
N PHE A 1 13.59 3.61 5.42
CA PHE A 1 13.25 2.20 5.11
C PHE A 1 13.96 1.17 6.00
N ASN A 2 15.29 1.19 6.15
CA ASN A 2 16.02 0.18 6.96
C ASN A 2 15.53 0.04 8.42
N GLN A 3 15.15 1.15 9.07
CA GLN A 3 14.54 1.11 10.41
C GLN A 3 13.19 0.37 10.42
N ILE A 4 12.37 0.56 9.38
CA ILE A 4 11.08 -0.12 9.23
C ILE A 4 11.29 -1.63 9.16
N ILE A 5 12.21 -2.09 8.30
CA ILE A 5 12.53 -3.52 8.17
C ILE A 5 12.96 -4.12 9.51
N ARG A 6 13.85 -3.44 10.26
CA ARG A 6 14.27 -3.91 11.59
C ARG A 6 13.11 -4.05 12.58
N VAL A 7 12.15 -3.13 12.55
CA VAL A 7 10.98 -3.20 13.43
C VAL A 7 10.04 -4.33 12.99
N LEU A 8 9.81 -4.50 11.69
CA LEU A 8 8.95 -5.57 11.17
C LEU A 8 9.52 -6.97 11.48
N ASP A 9 10.85 -7.13 11.39
CA ASP A 9 11.53 -8.38 11.76
C ASP A 9 11.28 -8.73 13.22
N ARG A 10 11.44 -7.75 14.12
CA ARG A 10 11.13 -7.91 15.54
C ARG A 10 9.67 -8.26 15.79
N ILE A 11 8.74 -7.54 15.16
CA ILE A 11 7.30 -7.83 15.29
C ILE A 11 7.00 -9.26 14.83
N LYS A 12 7.59 -9.69 13.71
CA LYS A 12 7.38 -11.03 13.15
C LYS A 12 7.85 -12.13 14.12
N ASN A 13 9.02 -11.94 14.72
CA ASN A 13 9.66 -12.92 15.59
C ASN A 13 9.14 -12.90 17.04
N GLU A 14 8.71 -11.73 17.56
CA GLU A 14 8.35 -11.55 18.97
C GLU A 14 6.83 -11.67 19.22
N VAL A 15 5.97 -11.37 18.23
CA VAL A 15 4.51 -11.25 18.45
C VAL A 15 3.71 -12.41 17.82
N GLY A 16 4.21 -13.00 16.73
CA GLY A 16 3.55 -14.13 16.06
C GLY A 16 2.26 -13.79 15.30
N LEU A 17 2.00 -12.51 15.00
CA LEU A 17 0.84 -12.05 14.23
C LEU A 17 1.16 -11.85 12.75
N GLU A 18 0.11 -11.79 11.92
CA GLU A 18 0.21 -11.31 10.55
C GLU A 18 0.50 -9.80 10.52
N ILE A 19 1.33 -9.37 9.58
CA ILE A 19 1.78 -7.98 9.48
C ILE A 19 1.15 -7.32 8.25
N CYS A 20 0.41 -6.23 8.50
CA CYS A 20 -0.11 -5.35 7.47
C CYS A 20 0.62 -3.99 7.53
N CYS A 21 1.16 -3.54 6.40
CA CYS A 21 1.84 -2.25 6.32
C CYS A 21 1.02 -1.23 5.51
N SER A 22 1.02 0.03 5.96
CA SER A 22 0.52 1.20 5.21
C SER A 22 1.63 2.24 5.20
N LEU A 23 2.48 2.23 4.17
CA LEU A 23 3.73 3.02 4.14
C LEU A 23 3.81 3.99 2.95
N GLY A 24 2.70 4.21 2.25
CA GLY A 24 2.62 5.11 1.09
C GLY A 24 2.93 4.41 -0.23
N LEU A 25 3.60 5.13 -1.13
CA LEU A 25 3.99 4.58 -2.43
C LEU A 25 5.11 3.54 -2.24
N LEU A 26 4.98 2.43 -2.96
CA LEU A 26 5.85 1.27 -2.80
C LEU A 26 6.55 0.93 -4.12
N THR A 27 7.88 0.95 -4.11
CA THR A 27 8.66 0.40 -5.23
C THR A 27 8.70 -1.13 -5.16
N TYR A 28 8.92 -1.79 -6.28
CA TYR A 28 9.03 -3.25 -6.32
C TYR A 28 10.15 -3.80 -5.42
N GLU A 29 11.31 -3.14 -5.37
CA GLU A 29 12.42 -3.54 -4.49
C GLU A 29 12.06 -3.43 -3.00
N GLN A 30 11.30 -2.38 -2.63
CA GLN A 30 10.79 -2.25 -1.27
C GLN A 30 9.76 -3.35 -0.97
N ALA A 31 8.88 -3.67 -1.91
CA ALA A 31 7.90 -4.74 -1.77
C ALA A 31 8.58 -6.10 -1.52
N LEU A 32 9.64 -6.43 -2.27
CA LEU A 32 10.42 -7.66 -2.04
C LEU A 32 11.02 -7.70 -0.63
N LYS A 33 11.60 -6.60 -0.15
CA LYS A 33 12.15 -6.51 1.22
C LYS A 33 11.07 -6.66 2.30
N LEU A 34 9.88 -6.10 2.07
CA LEU A 34 8.75 -6.28 2.98
C LEU A 34 8.28 -7.74 3.00
N LYS A 35 8.22 -8.39 1.83
CA LYS A 35 7.86 -9.81 1.75
C LYS A 35 8.86 -10.69 2.50
N GLU A 36 10.15 -10.44 2.31
CA GLU A 36 11.25 -11.17 2.94
C GLU A 36 11.17 -11.11 4.47
N VAL A 37 10.86 -9.93 5.04
CA VAL A 37 10.71 -9.74 6.48
C VAL A 37 9.37 -10.24 7.05
N GLY A 38 8.53 -10.84 6.20
CA GLY A 38 7.30 -11.51 6.63
C GLY A 38 6.05 -10.64 6.63
N VAL A 39 6.03 -9.52 5.91
CA VAL A 39 4.80 -8.75 5.66
C VAL A 39 3.85 -9.59 4.81
N THR A 40 2.61 -9.73 5.27
CA THR A 40 1.59 -10.56 4.61
C THR A 40 0.55 -9.73 3.85
N ARG A 41 0.37 -8.46 4.21
CA ARG A 41 -0.58 -7.54 3.58
C ARG A 41 -0.01 -6.13 3.42
N TYR A 42 -0.35 -5.46 2.33
CA TYR A 42 -0.03 -4.05 2.10
C TYR A 42 -1.32 -3.26 1.86
N HIS A 43 -1.46 -2.15 2.57
CA HIS A 43 -2.59 -1.22 2.47
C HIS A 43 -2.26 -0.13 1.48
N SER A 44 -3.08 -0.01 0.42
CA SER A 44 -3.02 1.11 -0.52
C SER A 44 -4.40 1.35 -1.10
N ASN A 45 -5.06 2.41 -0.65
CA ASN A 45 -6.35 2.82 -1.22
C ASN A 45 -6.14 3.51 -2.57
N ILE A 46 -7.11 3.33 -3.48
CA ILE A 46 -7.23 4.13 -4.70
C ILE A 46 -7.98 5.45 -4.45
N GLU A 47 -8.57 5.59 -3.26
CA GLU A 47 -9.30 6.76 -2.73
C GLU A 47 -10.61 7.07 -3.47
N THR A 48 -10.56 7.33 -4.77
CA THR A 48 -11.71 7.70 -5.61
C THR A 48 -11.49 7.25 -7.06
N ALA A 49 -12.41 7.57 -7.97
CA ALA A 49 -12.27 7.29 -9.39
C ALA A 49 -11.07 8.05 -10.00
N PRO A 50 -10.40 7.52 -11.04
CA PRO A 50 -9.27 8.19 -11.68
C PRO A 50 -9.60 9.61 -12.19
N SER A 51 -10.83 9.80 -12.66
CA SER A 51 -11.35 11.10 -13.14
C SER A 51 -11.45 12.15 -12.04
N HIS A 52 -11.71 11.75 -10.80
CA HIS A 52 -11.88 12.64 -9.64
C HIS A 52 -10.62 12.73 -8.75
N PHE A 53 -9.64 11.87 -8.99
CA PHE A 53 -8.42 11.80 -8.18
C PHE A 53 -7.65 13.14 -8.09
N PRO A 54 -7.47 13.91 -9.19
CA PRO A 54 -6.74 15.20 -9.14
C PRO A 54 -7.40 16.26 -8.25
N ASP A 55 -8.72 16.18 -8.04
CA ASP A 55 -9.47 17.11 -7.19
C ASP A 55 -9.25 16.80 -5.70
N ILE A 56 -8.85 15.57 -5.37
CA ILE A 56 -8.66 15.09 -4.00
C ILE A 56 -7.18 15.03 -3.62
N CYS A 57 -6.32 14.59 -4.53
CA CYS A 57 -4.90 14.42 -4.28
C CYS A 57 -4.04 14.96 -5.41
N THR A 58 -3.14 15.88 -5.06
CA THR A 58 -2.26 16.59 -6.01
C THR A 58 -0.79 16.26 -5.84
N THR A 59 -0.42 15.46 -4.83
CA THR A 59 0.99 15.16 -4.50
C THR A 59 1.51 13.90 -5.18
N HIS A 60 0.62 13.07 -5.71
CA HIS A 60 0.92 11.87 -6.49
C HIS A 60 -0.28 11.58 -7.40
N SER A 61 -0.10 10.70 -8.37
CA SER A 61 -1.13 10.34 -9.35
C SER A 61 -1.90 9.09 -8.95
N TYR A 62 -3.02 8.85 -9.63
CA TYR A 62 -3.75 7.59 -9.52
C TYR A 62 -2.87 6.42 -10.01
N GLU A 63 -2.09 6.64 -11.06
CA GLU A 63 -1.14 5.67 -11.60
C GLU A 63 -0.06 5.26 -10.59
N ASP A 64 0.39 6.18 -9.74
CA ASP A 64 1.34 5.87 -8.66
C ASP A 64 0.73 4.91 -7.63
N LYS A 65 -0.56 5.09 -7.30
CA LYS A 65 -1.30 4.16 -6.43
C LYS A 65 -1.46 2.79 -7.08
N MET A 66 -1.80 2.75 -8.37
CA MET A 66 -1.91 1.50 -9.11
C MET A 66 -0.56 0.77 -9.22
N SER A 67 0.53 1.51 -9.44
CA SER A 67 1.89 0.96 -9.47
C SER A 67 2.29 0.37 -8.12
N THR A 68 1.90 1.01 -7.02
CA THR A 68 2.10 0.50 -5.65
C THR A 68 1.36 -0.82 -5.42
N ILE A 69 0.10 -0.91 -5.86
CA ILE A 69 -0.73 -2.11 -5.75
C ILE A 69 -0.11 -3.25 -6.57
N ASP A 70 0.26 -2.99 -7.83
CA ASP A 70 0.87 -3.95 -8.73
C ASP A 70 2.23 -4.46 -8.18
N ASN A 71 3.08 -3.56 -7.68
CA ASN A 71 4.36 -3.93 -7.06
C ASN A 71 4.17 -4.85 -5.84
N ALA A 72 3.19 -4.56 -4.98
CA ALA A 72 2.88 -5.41 -3.82
C ALA A 72 2.38 -6.80 -4.26
N GLN A 73 1.48 -6.86 -5.25
CA GLN A 73 0.97 -8.12 -5.80
C GLN A 73 2.08 -8.96 -6.45
N LYS A 74 2.92 -8.34 -7.28
CA LYS A 74 4.09 -8.98 -7.92
C LYS A 74 5.06 -9.56 -6.90
N ALA A 75 5.27 -8.89 -5.77
CA ALA A 75 6.10 -9.40 -4.67
C ALA A 75 5.40 -10.49 -3.84
N GLY A 76 4.17 -10.89 -4.18
CA GLY A 76 3.41 -11.91 -3.47
C GLY A 76 2.86 -11.44 -2.12
N ILE A 77 2.62 -10.14 -1.96
CA ILE A 77 1.98 -9.54 -0.79
C ILE A 77 0.49 -9.33 -1.12
N ARG A 78 -0.41 -9.72 -0.20
CA ARG A 78 -1.85 -9.46 -0.38
C ARG A 78 -2.10 -7.95 -0.32
N VAL A 79 -2.98 -7.44 -1.17
CA VAL A 79 -3.35 -6.02 -1.14
C VAL A 79 -4.67 -5.84 -0.41
N CYS A 80 -4.71 -4.81 0.44
CA CYS A 80 -5.93 -4.24 0.99
C CYS A 80 -6.09 -2.86 0.37
N SER A 81 -7.12 -2.71 -0.47
CA SER A 81 -7.42 -1.46 -1.16
C SER A 81 -8.90 -1.16 -1.02
N GLY A 82 -9.21 0.13 -0.93
CA GLY A 82 -10.57 0.66 -0.92
C GLY A 82 -10.60 2.10 -1.41
N GLY A 83 -11.75 2.73 -1.21
CA GLY A 83 -11.96 4.15 -1.49
C GLY A 83 -12.73 4.82 -0.35
N ILE A 84 -12.90 6.12 -0.47
CA ILE A 84 -13.70 6.94 0.43
C ILE A 84 -14.91 7.42 -0.38
N LEU A 85 -16.10 7.25 0.20
CA LEU A 85 -17.35 7.72 -0.39
C LEU A 85 -17.77 9.05 0.24
N GLY A 86 -18.34 9.95 -0.55
CA GLY A 86 -18.78 11.27 -0.11
C GLY A 86 -17.71 12.36 -0.19
N LEU A 87 -16.75 12.21 -1.10
CA LEU A 87 -15.75 13.19 -1.54
C LEU A 87 -16.29 14.16 -2.62
N ASN A 88 -17.61 14.34 -2.69
CA ASN A 88 -18.29 15.10 -3.73
C ASN A 88 -18.11 14.50 -5.14
N GLU A 89 -17.87 13.19 -5.21
CA GLU A 89 -17.89 12.40 -6.45
C GLU A 89 -19.33 12.17 -6.96
N THR A 90 -19.43 11.83 -8.23
CA THR A 90 -20.66 11.43 -8.91
C THR A 90 -20.84 9.91 -8.91
N LEU A 91 -21.96 9.41 -9.44
CA LEU A 91 -22.18 7.96 -9.60
C LEU A 91 -21.33 7.36 -10.71
N GLU A 92 -21.04 8.18 -11.73
CA GLU A 92 -20.10 7.94 -12.82
C GLU A 92 -18.64 8.08 -12.37
#